data_AF-A0A937BNI4-F1
#
_entry.id   AF-A0A937BNI4-F1
#
_cell.length_a   1.000
_cell.length_b   1.000
_cell.length_c   1.000
_cell.angle_alpha   90.00
_cell.angle_beta   90.00
_cell.angle_gamma   90.00
#
_symmetry.space_group_name_H-M   'P 1'
#
loop_
_entity.id
_entity.type
_entity.pdbx_description
1 polymer ?
#
loop_
_entity_poly.entity_id
_entity_poly.type
_entity_poly.pdbx_seq_one_letter_code
_entity_poly.pdbx_strand_id
1 'polypeptide(L)'
;MSGVNTTLSKAEADGLVLALDRTEVLAATVAQLRKDLDLGEADLPLPAVSNAAFESLRAHVLHALERWQRIGSTGLSRAINRVDLTERMVDAAMSRGGFSELAGMMVLRCLQKVLLRKHFAQKG
;
A
#
# COMPACT_ATOMS: atom_id res chain seq x y z
N MET A 1 -17.05 11.97 16.06
CA MET A 1 -16.13 10.89 15.65
C MET A 1 -14.94 11.53 14.95
N SER A 2 -13.87 11.83 15.67
CA SER A 2 -12.67 12.46 15.10
C SER A 2 -11.94 11.46 14.23
N GLY A 3 -11.94 11.72 12.92
CA GLY A 3 -11.03 11.06 11.99
C GLY A 3 -9.60 11.39 12.39
N VAL A 4 -8.87 10.40 12.88
CA VAL A 4 -7.43 10.50 13.10
C VAL A 4 -6.78 10.54 11.72
N ASN A 5 -6.70 11.76 11.18
CA ASN A 5 -6.07 12.08 9.92
C ASN A 5 -4.58 12.35 10.18
N THR A 6 -3.87 11.33 10.63
CA THR A 6 -2.44 11.45 10.97
C THR A 6 -1.62 10.92 9.82
N THR A 7 -0.92 11.83 9.15
CA THR A 7 0.23 11.47 8.32
C THR A 7 1.16 10.61 9.17
N LEU A 8 1.45 9.38 8.73
CA LEU A 8 2.35 8.46 9.44
C LEU A 8 3.69 9.15 9.72
N SER A 9 4.13 9.10 10.97
CA SER A 9 5.51 9.46 11.29
C SER A 9 6.48 8.45 10.67
N LYS A 10 7.73 8.86 10.48
CA LYS A 10 8.78 7.97 9.93
C LYS A 10 8.95 6.70 10.77
N ALA A 11 8.95 6.84 12.10
CA ALA A 11 9.11 5.70 13.01
C ALA A 11 7.94 4.69 12.92
N GLU A 12 6.71 5.19 12.75
CA GLU A 12 5.55 4.32 12.51
C GLU A 12 5.64 3.61 11.16
N ALA A 13 6.09 4.32 10.11
CA ALA A 13 6.31 3.72 8.79
C ALA A 13 7.39 2.62 8.85
N ASP A 14 8.51 2.86 9.53
CA ASP A 14 9.60 1.88 9.70
C ASP A 14 9.10 0.64 10.47
N GLY A 15 8.34 0.84 11.55
CA GLY A 15 7.73 -0.25 12.31
C GLY A 15 6.70 -1.06 11.51
N LEU A 16 5.97 -0.42 10.60
CA LEU A 16 5.11 -1.13 9.65
C LEU A 16 5.92 -1.95 8.66
N VAL A 17 6.98 -1.38 8.07
CA VAL A 17 7.82 -2.09 7.10
C VAL A 17 8.42 -3.38 7.68
N LEU A 18 8.89 -3.34 8.94
CA LEU A 18 9.39 -4.52 9.66
C LEU A 18 8.35 -5.64 9.79
N ALA A 19 7.05 -5.32 9.74
CA ALA A 19 6.01 -6.35 9.77
C ALA A 19 6.04 -7.28 8.56
N LEU A 20 6.63 -6.85 7.42
CA LEU A 20 6.77 -7.65 6.20
C LEU A 20 7.79 -8.79 6.34
N ASP A 21 8.59 -8.80 7.40
CA ASP A 21 9.50 -9.91 7.73
C ASP A 21 8.73 -11.19 8.13
N ARG A 22 7.42 -11.07 8.34
CA ARG A 22 6.53 -12.21 8.59
C ARG A 22 5.90 -12.67 7.29
N THR A 23 6.20 -13.90 6.87
CA THR A 23 5.72 -14.51 5.61
C THR A 23 4.21 -14.37 5.43
N GLU A 24 3.43 -14.61 6.48
CA GLU A 24 1.97 -14.54 6.44
C GLU A 24 1.44 -13.09 6.37
N VAL A 25 2.20 -12.10 6.84
CA VAL A 25 1.86 -10.68 6.69
C VAL A 25 2.19 -10.22 5.29
N LEU A 26 3.35 -10.61 4.76
CA LEU A 26 3.75 -10.30 3.39
C LEU A 26 2.75 -10.87 2.37
N ALA A 27 2.42 -12.16 2.49
CA ALA A 27 1.46 -12.80 1.60
C ALA A 27 0.06 -12.16 1.69
N ALA A 28 -0.42 -11.83 2.89
CA ALA A 28 -1.69 -11.15 3.07
C ALA A 28 -1.66 -9.71 2.51
N THR A 29 -0.53 -9.02 2.60
CA THR A 29 -0.35 -7.67 2.04
C THR A 29 -0.37 -7.69 0.52
N VAL A 30 0.31 -8.66 -0.10
CA VAL A 30 0.25 -8.89 -1.55
C VAL A 30 -1.18 -9.20 -1.99
N ALA A 31 -1.89 -10.09 -1.29
CA ALA A 31 -3.28 -10.39 -1.60
C ALA A 31 -4.19 -9.16 -1.47
N GLN A 32 -3.99 -8.34 -0.44
CA GLN A 32 -4.74 -7.10 -0.25
C GLN A 32 -4.44 -6.08 -1.35
N LEU A 33 -3.17 -5.92 -1.76
CA LEU A 33 -2.77 -5.06 -2.86
C LEU A 33 -3.38 -5.53 -4.18
N ARG A 34 -3.26 -6.82 -4.52
CA ARG A 34 -3.89 -7.40 -5.72
C ARG A 34 -5.39 -7.10 -5.77
N LYS A 35 -6.08 -7.28 -4.64
CA LYS A 35 -7.51 -7.00 -4.51
C LYS A 35 -7.86 -5.51 -4.65
N ASP A 36 -7.17 -4.64 -3.92
CA ASP A 36 -7.50 -3.20 -3.88
C ASP A 36 -7.10 -2.50 -5.20
N LEU A 37 -6.05 -3.01 -5.86
CA LEU A 37 -5.51 -2.45 -7.10
C LEU A 37 -6.00 -3.16 -8.36
N ASP A 38 -6.80 -4.21 -8.23
CA ASP A 38 -7.28 -5.01 -9.36
C ASP A 38 -6.11 -5.55 -10.23
N LEU A 39 -5.09 -6.08 -9.55
CA LEU A 39 -3.85 -6.59 -10.16
C LEU A 39 -3.81 -8.12 -10.11
N GLY A 40 -3.33 -8.72 -11.20
CA GLY A 40 -3.07 -10.15 -11.27
C GLY A 40 -1.75 -10.54 -10.60
N GLU A 41 -1.49 -11.84 -10.54
CA GLU A 41 -0.22 -12.38 -10.05
C GLU A 41 0.98 -11.96 -10.90
N ALA A 42 0.78 -11.83 -12.22
CA ALA A 42 1.82 -11.37 -13.13
C ALA A 42 2.18 -9.88 -12.92
N ASP A 43 1.21 -9.04 -12.53
CA ASP A 43 1.45 -7.62 -12.28
C ASP A 43 2.09 -7.38 -10.90
N LEU A 44 1.77 -8.21 -9.90
CA LEU A 44 2.28 -8.10 -8.54
C LEU A 44 2.62 -9.50 -7.99
N PRO A 45 3.81 -10.05 -8.30
CA PRO A 45 4.24 -11.34 -7.76
C PRO A 45 4.47 -11.26 -6.25
N LEU A 46 4.40 -12.41 -5.56
CA LEU A 46 4.76 -12.50 -4.14
C LEU A 46 6.29 -12.48 -4.02
N PRO A 47 6.92 -11.44 -3.44
CA PRO A 47 8.36 -11.43 -3.25
C PRO A 47 8.76 -12.38 -2.10
N ALA A 48 10.03 -12.74 -2.07
CA ALA A 48 10.61 -13.40 -0.91
C ALA A 48 10.64 -12.44 0.30
N VAL A 49 10.49 -13.00 1.49
CA VAL A 49 10.68 -12.26 2.74
C VAL A 49 12.12 -11.77 2.82
N SER A 50 12.29 -10.46 2.84
CA SER A 50 13.60 -9.81 2.91
C SER A 50 13.43 -8.33 3.27
N ASN A 51 14.52 -7.69 3.67
CA ASN A 51 14.58 -6.24 3.92
C ASN A 51 14.22 -5.40 2.67
N ALA A 52 14.20 -6.00 1.47
CA ALA A 52 13.83 -5.36 0.21
C ALA A 52 12.35 -5.60 -0.18
N ALA A 53 11.58 -6.35 0.61
CA ALA A 53 10.20 -6.71 0.27
C ALA A 53 9.32 -5.46 0.05
N PHE A 54 9.44 -4.46 0.93
CA PHE A 54 8.71 -3.19 0.78
C PHE A 54 9.04 -2.50 -0.55
N GLU A 55 10.32 -2.34 -0.85
CA GLU A 55 10.78 -1.65 -2.05
C GLU A 55 10.38 -2.40 -3.32
N SER A 56 10.42 -3.73 -3.29
CA SER A 56 9.92 -4.57 -4.38
C SER A 56 8.42 -4.35 -4.62
N LEU A 57 7.59 -4.37 -3.56
CA LEU A 57 6.16 -4.09 -3.69
C LEU A 57 5.91 -2.66 -4.22
N ARG A 58 6.67 -1.68 -3.71
CA ARG A 58 6.57 -0.28 -4.12
C ARG A 58 6.85 -0.12 -5.61
N ALA A 59 7.86 -0.79 -6.15
CA ALA A 59 8.20 -0.75 -7.58
C ALA A 59 7.08 -1.31 -8.46
N HIS A 60 6.47 -2.44 -8.09
CA HIS A 60 5.35 -3.02 -8.85
C HIS A 60 4.10 -2.13 -8.81
N VAL A 61 3.78 -1.57 -7.64
CA VAL A 61 2.67 -0.62 -7.50
C VAL A 61 2.93 0.65 -8.31
N LEU A 62 4.15 1.17 -8.31
CA LEU A 62 4.54 2.32 -9.13
C LEU A 62 4.29 2.05 -10.62
N HIS A 63 4.72 0.90 -11.14
CA HIS A 63 4.45 0.53 -12.53
C HIS A 63 2.96 0.46 -12.87
N ALA A 64 2.12 -0.01 -11.95
CA ALA A 64 0.67 0.01 -12.12
C ALA A 64 0.11 1.45 -12.17
N LEU A 65 0.58 2.34 -11.28
CA LEU A 65 0.19 3.76 -11.27
C LEU A 65 0.58 4.47 -12.58
N GLU A 66 1.81 4.26 -13.06
CA GLU A 66 2.31 4.81 -14.32
C GLU A 66 1.51 4.29 -15.53
N ARG A 67 1.11 3.01 -15.51
CA ARG A 67 0.23 2.43 -16.53
C ARG A 67 -1.13 3.14 -16.54
N TRP A 68 -1.75 3.34 -15.38
CA TRP A 68 -3.05 4.01 -15.32
C TRP A 68 -2.96 5.47 -15.71
N GLN A 69 -1.92 6.19 -15.30
CA GLN A 69 -1.71 7.58 -15.72
C GLN A 69 -1.74 7.72 -17.25
N ARG A 70 -1.12 6.78 -17.98
CA ARG A 70 -1.07 6.80 -19.44
C ARG A 70 -2.42 6.49 -20.11
N ILE A 71 -3.23 5.64 -19.50
CA ILE A 71 -4.50 5.16 -20.08
C ILE A 71 -5.67 6.08 -19.71
N GLY A 72 -5.61 6.75 -18.55
CA GLY A 72 -6.60 7.70 -18.10
C GLY A 72 -6.81 7.70 -16.58
N SER A 73 -7.30 8.83 -16.04
CA SER A 73 -7.42 9.06 -14.60
C SER A 73 -8.41 8.14 -13.87
N THR A 74 -9.35 7.51 -14.57
CA THR A 74 -10.37 6.62 -13.97
C THR A 74 -9.75 5.43 -13.21
N GLY A 75 -8.69 4.82 -13.75
CA GLY A 75 -8.01 3.71 -13.08
C GLY A 75 -7.34 4.14 -11.78
N LEU A 76 -6.67 5.30 -11.81
CA LEU A 76 -6.00 5.89 -10.66
C LEU A 76 -7.00 6.26 -9.55
N SER A 77 -8.09 6.95 -9.89
CA SER A 77 -9.11 7.34 -8.92
C SER A 77 -9.77 6.12 -8.26
N ARG A 78 -10.00 5.04 -9.01
CA ARG A 78 -10.52 3.79 -8.45
C ARG A 78 -9.54 3.16 -7.46
N ALA A 79 -8.26 3.10 -7.81
CA ALA A 79 -7.23 2.52 -6.96
C ALA A 79 -7.06 3.31 -5.64
N ILE A 80 -7.02 4.63 -5.71
CA ILE A 80 -6.97 5.53 -4.53
C ILE A 80 -8.13 5.24 -3.58
N ASN A 81 -9.35 5.16 -4.11
CA ASN A 81 -10.55 4.88 -3.31
C ASN A 81 -10.50 3.51 -2.66
N ARG A 82 -10.11 2.45 -3.38
CA ARG A 82 -10.07 1.07 -2.82
C ARG A 82 -8.98 0.88 -1.78
N VAL A 83 -7.89 1.64 -1.87
CA VAL A 83 -6.83 1.65 -0.86
C VAL A 83 -7.22 2.48 0.38
N ASP A 84 -8.37 3.17 0.37
CA ASP A 84 -8.83 4.05 1.45
C ASP A 84 -7.83 5.19 1.74
N LEU A 85 -7.32 5.83 0.68
CA LEU A 85 -6.54 7.06 0.79
C LEU A 85 -7.46 8.29 0.74
N THR A 86 -7.19 9.28 1.59
CA THR A 86 -7.86 10.58 1.51
C THR A 86 -7.18 11.47 0.47
N GLU A 87 -7.90 12.47 -0.05
CA GLU A 87 -7.34 13.47 -0.97
C GLU A 87 -6.08 14.15 -0.38
N ARG A 88 -6.14 14.56 0.89
CA ARG A 88 -4.99 15.12 1.61
C ARG A 88 -3.77 14.18 1.62
N MET A 89 -3.98 12.88 1.78
CA MET A 89 -2.89 11.90 1.77
C MET A 89 -2.27 11.80 0.36
N VAL A 90 -3.11 11.79 -0.67
CA VAL A 90 -2.68 11.78 -2.08
C VAL A 90 -1.88 13.04 -2.39
N ASP A 91 -2.41 14.23 -2.08
CA ASP A 91 -1.74 15.51 -2.32
C ASP A 91 -0.39 15.59 -1.60
N ALA A 92 -0.34 15.11 -0.35
CA ALA A 92 0.89 15.09 0.42
C ALA A 92 1.92 14.11 -0.16
N ALA A 93 1.49 12.95 -0.67
CA ALA A 93 2.39 12.02 -1.37
C ALA A 93 2.91 12.63 -2.68
N MET A 94 2.00 13.18 -3.48
CA MET A 94 2.34 13.79 -4.77
C MET A 94 3.31 14.95 -4.63
N SER A 95 3.15 15.80 -3.61
CA SER A 95 4.06 16.92 -3.33
C SER A 95 5.44 16.51 -2.81
N ARG A 96 5.57 15.36 -2.14
CA ARG A 96 6.87 14.86 -1.65
C ARG A 96 7.71 14.16 -2.71
N GLY A 97 7.07 13.38 -3.59
CA GLY A 97 7.80 12.57 -4.56
C GLY A 97 6.93 11.94 -5.64
N GLY A 98 5.77 12.52 -5.93
CA GLY A 98 4.88 12.07 -7.00
C GLY A 98 4.37 10.63 -6.79
N PHE A 99 4.27 9.88 -7.90
CA PHE A 99 3.79 8.50 -7.87
C PHE A 99 4.69 7.54 -7.11
N SER A 100 5.98 7.85 -7.02
CA SER A 100 6.96 7.07 -6.24
C SER A 100 6.58 7.02 -4.76
N GLU A 101 6.17 8.18 -4.22
CA GLU A 101 5.67 8.30 -2.85
C GLU A 101 4.25 7.78 -2.68
N LEU A 102 3.38 8.01 -3.68
CA LEU A 102 2.03 7.47 -3.65
C LEU A 102 2.04 5.94 -3.61
N ALA A 103 2.90 5.29 -4.40
CA ALA A 103 3.06 3.84 -4.40
C ALA A 103 3.46 3.31 -3.02
N GLY A 104 4.45 3.94 -2.37
CA GLY A 104 4.89 3.58 -1.03
C GLY A 104 3.76 3.73 -0.01
N MET A 105 3.01 4.83 -0.08
CA MET A 105 1.86 5.08 0.77
C MET A 105 0.75 4.03 0.58
N MET A 106 0.50 3.59 -0.65
CA MET A 106 -0.50 2.56 -0.92
C MET A 106 -0.10 1.21 -0.34
N VAL A 107 1.19 0.83 -0.44
CA VAL A 107 1.73 -0.38 0.21
C VAL A 107 1.56 -0.30 1.72
N LEU A 108 1.96 0.81 2.35
CA LEU A 108 1.82 1.00 3.80
C LEU A 108 0.36 0.94 4.24
N ARG A 109 -0.57 1.52 3.46
CA ARG A 109 -1.99 1.53 3.80
C ARG A 109 -2.60 0.13 3.73
N CYS A 110 -2.29 -0.66 2.70
CA CYS A 110 -2.73 -2.05 2.62
C CYS A 110 -2.14 -2.91 3.77
N LEU A 111 -0.87 -2.69 4.11
CA LEU A 111 -0.21 -3.36 5.23
C LEU A 111 -0.91 -3.04 6.57
N GLN A 112 -1.23 -1.77 6.83
CA GLN A 112 -2.00 -1.38 8.01
C GLN A 112 -3.35 -2.10 8.09
N LYS A 113 -4.10 -2.18 6.97
CA LYS A 113 -5.39 -2.90 6.94
C LYS A 113 -5.21 -4.37 7.32
N VAL A 114 -4.17 -5.02 6.80
CA VAL A 114 -3.84 -6.42 7.12
C VAL A 114 -3.54 -6.60 8.61
N LEU A 115 -2.68 -5.74 9.17
CA LEU A 115 -2.30 -5.81 10.58
C LEU A 115 -3.49 -5.56 11.51
N LEU A 116 -4.34 -4.57 11.18
CA LEU A 116 -5.56 -4.30 11.94
C LEU A 116 -6.50 -5.50 11.93
N ARG A 117 -6.75 -6.12 10.77
CA ARG A 117 -7.60 -7.32 10.69
C ARG A 117 -7.03 -8.50 11.48
N LYS A 118 -5.71 -8.73 11.41
CA LYS A 118 -5.04 -9.78 12.19
C LYS A 118 -5.16 -9.53 13.70
N HIS A 119 -4.98 -8.29 14.15
CA HIS A 119 -5.10 -7.91 15.56
C HIS A 119 -6.51 -8.16 16.11
N PHE A 120 -7.56 -7.85 15.35
CA PHE A 120 -8.93 -8.10 15.77
C PHE A 120 -9.36 -9.57 15.63
N ALA A 121 -8.82 -10.31 14.66
CA ALA A 121 -9.08 -11.74 14.52
C ALA A 121 -8.51 -12.58 15.67
N GLN A 122 -7.47 -12.11 16.38
CA GLN A 122 -6.90 -12.76 17.56
C GLN A 122 -7.68 -12.49 18.86
N LYS A 123 -8.67 -11.58 18.83
CA LYS A 123 -9.45 -11.15 20.00
C LYS A 123 -10.88 -11.71 20.04
N GLY A 124 -11.28 -12.48 19.04
CA GLY A 124 -12.54 -13.22 19.00
C GLY A 124 -12.28 -14.70 19.18
#